data_AF-A0A6J6I338-F1
#
_entry.id   AF-A0A6J6I338-F1
#
_cell.length_a   1.000
_cell.length_b   1.000
_cell.length_c   1.000
_cell.angle_alpha   90.00
_cell.angle_beta   90.00
_cell.angle_gamma   90.00
#
_symmetry.space_group_name_H-M   'P 1'
#
loop_
_entity.id
_entity.type
_entity.pdbx_description
1 polymer ?
#
loop_
_entity_poly.entity_id
_entity_poly.type
_entity_poly.pdbx_seq_one_letter_code
_entity_poly.pdbx_strand_id
1 'polypeptide(L)'
;MKTFVIVGIFLLVFVWYLTFLATRLDRLHHRVETSWANLDGLLQRRAAVALEIARSDIADPASAMLLTAASYQAREASIENRSAAESGLSGTLGLLLADGQSSQRPQEIVLLRELSELTDKVRIAISLHIDAVARTHLVRSKVIVRVFRLAGTAPLPIVHEFESDVL
;
A
#
# COMPACT_ATOMS: atom_id res chain seq x y z
N MET A 1 51.64 6.62 -20.78
CA MET A 1 50.53 6.08 -21.61
C MET A 1 49.70 5.03 -20.87
N LYS A 2 50.29 3.97 -20.31
CA LYS A 2 49.57 2.95 -19.50
C LYS A 2 48.66 3.52 -18.40
N THR A 3 49.12 4.51 -17.63
CA THR A 3 48.33 5.13 -16.54
C THR A 3 47.07 5.84 -17.04
N PHE A 4 47.17 6.59 -18.14
CA PHE A 4 46.00 7.26 -18.75
C PHE A 4 44.98 6.25 -19.27
N VAL A 5 45.42 5.13 -19.83
CA VAL A 5 44.53 4.04 -20.26
C VAL A 5 43.82 3.42 -19.06
N ILE A 6 44.52 3.15 -17.96
CA ILE A 6 43.93 2.60 -16.73
C ILE A 6 42.89 3.57 -16.15
N VAL A 7 43.23 4.86 -16.05
CA VAL A 7 42.31 5.89 -15.56
C VAL A 7 41.08 5.99 -16.45
N GLY A 8 41.25 5.96 -17.77
CA GLY A 8 40.14 5.99 -18.73
C GLY A 8 39.19 4.80 -18.57
N ILE A 9 39.73 3.59 -18.43
CA ILE A 9 38.93 2.38 -18.19
C ILE A 9 38.17 2.49 -16.87
N PHE A 10 38.83 2.93 -15.80
CA PHE A 10 38.19 3.07 -14.49
C PHE A 10 37.03 4.06 -14.54
N LEU A 11 37.20 5.19 -15.23
CA LEU A 11 36.16 6.21 -15.41
C LEU A 11 34.96 5.65 -16.19
N LEU A 12 35.22 4.86 -17.23
CA LEU A 12 34.18 4.24 -18.05
C LEU A 12 33.36 3.23 -17.23
N VAL A 13 34.03 2.35 -16.47
CA VAL A 13 33.38 1.40 -15.56
C VAL A 13 32.58 2.14 -14.49
N PHE A 14 33.12 3.26 -13.96
CA PHE A 14 32.45 4.06 -12.96
C PHE A 14 31.16 4.71 -13.50
N VAL A 15 31.21 5.35 -14.67
CA VAL A 15 30.03 5.92 -15.33
C VAL A 15 28.99 4.84 -15.61
N TRP A 16 29.43 3.69 -16.14
CA TRP A 16 28.53 2.56 -16.40
C TRP A 16 27.86 2.06 -15.11
N TYR A 17 28.62 1.95 -14.01
CA TYR A 17 28.09 1.58 -12.70
C TYR A 17 27.06 2.57 -12.18
N LEU A 18 27.29 3.88 -12.31
CA LEU A 18 26.34 4.91 -11.93
C LEU A 18 25.04 4.81 -12.73
N THR A 19 25.14 4.63 -14.05
CA THR A 19 23.97 4.45 -14.92
C THR A 19 23.15 3.24 -14.50
N PHE A 20 23.81 2.09 -14.25
CA PHE A 20 23.14 0.90 -13.77
C PHE A 20 22.41 1.13 -12.44
N LEU A 21 23.06 1.83 -11.50
CA LEU A 21 22.48 2.12 -10.20
C LEU A 21 21.28 3.08 -10.29
N ALA A 22 21.34 4.08 -11.18
CA ALA A 22 20.23 4.98 -11.47
C ALA A 22 19.02 4.21 -12.02
N THR A 23 19.21 3.36 -13.04
CA THR A 23 18.13 2.53 -13.60
C THR A 23 17.54 1.57 -12.57
N ARG A 24 18.39 1.00 -11.69
CA ARG A 24 17.92 0.13 -10.62
C ARG A 24 17.06 0.89 -9.61
N LEU A 25 17.45 2.11 -9.27
CA LEU A 25 16.71 2.96 -8.35
C LEU A 25 15.37 3.41 -8.95
N ASP A 26 15.34 3.74 -10.22
CA ASP A 26 14.12 4.09 -10.97
C ASP A 26 13.08 2.95 -10.94
N ARG A 27 13.52 1.73 -11.23
CA ARG A 27 12.66 0.54 -11.15
C ARG A 27 12.10 0.29 -9.74
N LEU A 28 12.85 0.64 -8.69
CA LEU A 28 12.38 0.50 -7.32
C LEU A 28 11.31 1.53 -6.98
N HIS A 29 11.47 2.79 -7.39
CA HIS A 29 10.42 3.80 -7.22
C HIS A 29 9.15 3.42 -7.99
N HIS A 30 9.28 2.99 -9.24
CA HIS A 30 8.13 2.52 -10.00
C HIS A 30 7.44 1.31 -9.35
N ARG A 31 8.20 0.42 -8.71
CA ARG A 31 7.65 -0.70 -7.95
C ARG A 31 6.87 -0.25 -6.70
N VAL A 32 7.31 0.81 -6.03
CA VAL A 32 6.57 1.41 -4.91
C VAL A 32 5.26 2.04 -5.40
N GLU A 33 5.31 2.79 -6.49
CA GLU A 33 4.12 3.43 -7.07
C GLU A 33 3.09 2.40 -7.53
N THR A 34 3.53 1.34 -8.20
CA THR A 34 2.65 0.26 -8.67
C THR A 34 2.08 -0.58 -7.51
N SER A 35 2.87 -0.84 -6.45
CA SER A 35 2.35 -1.55 -5.28
C SER A 35 1.32 -0.71 -4.53
N TRP A 36 1.55 0.60 -4.40
CA TRP A 36 0.60 1.54 -3.83
C TRP A 36 -0.70 1.59 -4.65
N ALA A 37 -0.62 1.72 -5.97
CA ALA A 37 -1.80 1.75 -6.83
C ALA A 37 -2.63 0.45 -6.74
N ASN A 38 -1.97 -0.70 -6.62
CA ASN A 38 -2.65 -1.96 -6.40
C ASN A 38 -3.33 -2.03 -5.03
N LEU A 39 -2.64 -1.58 -3.97
CA LEU A 39 -3.20 -1.49 -2.62
C LEU A 39 -4.43 -0.58 -2.58
N ASP A 40 -4.34 0.64 -3.11
CA ASP A 40 -5.45 1.60 -3.16
C ASP A 40 -6.66 1.03 -3.90
N GLY A 41 -6.44 0.33 -5.02
CA GLY A 41 -7.51 -0.37 -5.74
C GLY A 41 -8.21 -1.45 -4.90
N LEU A 42 -7.49 -2.17 -4.04
CA LEU A 42 -8.07 -3.17 -3.14
C LEU A 42 -8.82 -2.52 -1.98
N LEU A 43 -8.30 -1.42 -1.41
CA LEU A 43 -8.97 -0.66 -0.35
C LEU A 43 -10.30 -0.08 -0.84
N GLN A 44 -10.32 0.51 -2.03
CA GLN A 44 -11.54 1.02 -2.66
C GLN A 44 -12.60 -0.08 -2.87
N ARG A 45 -12.18 -1.29 -3.30
CA ARG A 45 -13.08 -2.45 -3.42
C ARG A 45 -13.61 -2.91 -2.07
N ARG A 46 -12.75 -2.98 -1.05
CA ARG A 46 -13.16 -3.35 0.32
C ARG A 46 -14.20 -2.37 0.88
N ALA A 47 -14.00 -1.07 0.69
CA ALA A 47 -14.97 -0.05 1.11
C ALA A 47 -16.29 -0.13 0.32
N ALA A 48 -16.26 -0.51 -0.97
CA ALA A 48 -17.47 -0.74 -1.76
C ALA A 48 -18.28 -1.95 -1.23
N VAL A 49 -17.61 -3.08 -0.96
CA VAL A 49 -18.26 -4.28 -0.38
C VAL A 49 -18.78 -3.99 1.03
N ALA A 50 -18.05 -3.22 1.84
CA ALA A 50 -18.52 -2.79 3.15
C ALA A 50 -19.81 -1.96 3.07
N LEU A 51 -19.95 -1.11 2.05
CA LEU A 51 -21.16 -0.34 1.81
C LEU A 51 -22.33 -1.20 1.32
N GLU A 52 -22.05 -2.27 0.57
CA GLU A 52 -23.07 -3.28 0.22
C GLU A 52 -23.54 -4.05 1.45
N ILE A 53 -22.62 -4.45 2.34
CA ILE A 53 -22.93 -5.08 3.63
C ILE A 53 -23.81 -4.15 4.48
N ALA A 54 -23.48 -2.87 4.56
CA ALA A 54 -24.27 -1.88 5.30
C ALA A 54 -25.70 -1.69 4.77
N ARG A 55 -25.95 -1.98 3.48
CA ARG A 55 -27.28 -1.91 2.86
C ARG A 55 -28.08 -3.20 2.97
N SER A 56 -27.44 -4.29 3.37
CA SER A 56 -28.08 -5.58 3.59
C SER A 56 -28.57 -5.71 5.04
N ASP A 57 -29.43 -6.69 5.32
CA ASP A 57 -29.88 -6.92 6.72
C ASP A 57 -28.83 -7.66 7.58
N ILE A 58 -27.55 -7.68 7.16
CA ILE A 58 -26.44 -8.23 7.94
C ILE A 58 -26.13 -7.35 9.14
N ALA A 59 -26.21 -6.03 8.96
CA ALA A 59 -25.93 -5.04 9.99
C ALA A 59 -27.23 -4.61 10.68
N ASP A 60 -27.22 -4.47 12.00
CA ASP A 60 -28.29 -3.75 12.67
C ASP A 60 -28.31 -2.27 12.20
N PRO A 61 -29.44 -1.56 12.33
CA PRO A 61 -29.56 -0.20 11.80
C PRO A 61 -28.51 0.79 12.30
N ALA A 62 -28.01 0.63 13.53
CA ALA A 62 -26.97 1.51 14.07
C ALA A 62 -25.60 1.18 13.45
N SER A 63 -25.22 -0.11 13.40
CA SER A 63 -23.99 -0.55 12.74
C SER A 63 -23.99 -0.25 11.24
N ALA A 64 -25.13 -0.38 10.56
CA ALA A 64 -25.30 -0.03 9.15
C ALA A 64 -24.98 1.44 8.88
N MET A 65 -25.45 2.34 9.75
CA MET A 65 -25.18 3.78 9.63
C MET A 65 -23.70 4.10 9.86
N LEU A 66 -23.09 3.49 10.89
CA LEU A 66 -21.65 3.64 11.17
C LEU A 66 -20.78 3.09 10.03
N LEU A 67 -21.11 1.90 9.52
CA LEU A 67 -20.38 1.26 8.43
C LEU A 67 -20.51 2.05 7.13
N THR A 68 -21.70 2.59 6.84
CA THR A 68 -21.91 3.48 5.70
C THR A 68 -21.02 4.71 5.78
N ALA A 69 -21.02 5.40 6.93
CA ALA A 69 -20.20 6.59 7.13
C ALA A 69 -18.69 6.30 7.05
N ALA A 70 -18.23 5.19 7.61
CA ALA A 70 -16.84 4.75 7.54
C ALA A 70 -16.44 4.38 6.10
N SER A 71 -17.33 3.70 5.36
CA SER A 71 -17.08 3.30 3.97
C SER A 71 -16.95 4.51 3.04
N TYR A 72 -17.79 5.53 3.19
CA TYR A 72 -17.64 6.79 2.46
C TYR A 72 -16.32 7.47 2.83
N GLN A 73 -16.05 7.68 4.12
CA GLN A 73 -14.79 8.29 4.56
C GLN A 73 -13.55 7.57 4.00
N ALA A 74 -13.54 6.23 3.97
CA ALA A 74 -12.45 5.45 3.39
C ALA A 74 -12.31 5.67 1.87
N ARG A 75 -13.42 5.78 1.13
CA ARG A 75 -13.38 6.01 -0.34
C ARG A 75 -12.91 7.42 -0.68
N GLU A 76 -13.42 8.42 0.01
CA GLU A 76 -13.13 9.83 -0.27
C GLU A 76 -11.86 10.36 0.43
N ALA A 77 -11.20 9.58 1.29
CA ALA A 77 -10.03 10.06 2.03
C ALA A 77 -8.90 10.54 1.09
N SER A 78 -8.25 11.64 1.47
CA SER A 78 -6.95 12.04 0.92
C SER A 78 -5.84 11.15 1.48
N ILE A 79 -4.65 11.19 0.89
CA ILE A 79 -3.47 10.43 1.36
C ILE A 79 -3.17 10.71 2.84
N GLU A 80 -3.34 11.96 3.28
CA GLU A 80 -3.10 12.37 4.68
C GLU A 80 -4.10 11.75 5.65
N ASN A 81 -5.38 11.70 5.27
CA ASN A 81 -6.46 11.19 6.11
C ASN A 81 -6.74 9.69 5.92
N ARG A 82 -6.09 9.04 4.95
CA ARG A 82 -6.32 7.63 4.59
C ARG A 82 -6.12 6.71 5.79
N SER A 83 -5.08 6.94 6.59
CA SER A 83 -4.78 6.10 7.75
C SER A 83 -5.95 6.06 8.75
N ALA A 84 -6.44 7.24 9.16
CA ALA A 84 -7.56 7.34 10.07
C ALA A 84 -8.85 6.74 9.49
N ALA A 85 -9.10 6.93 8.19
CA ALA A 85 -10.28 6.40 7.52
C ALA A 85 -10.25 4.86 7.41
N GLU A 86 -9.11 4.27 7.05
CA GLU A 86 -8.94 2.81 6.95
C GLU A 86 -8.97 2.11 8.31
N SER A 87 -8.36 2.71 9.34
CA SER A 87 -8.46 2.20 10.72
C SER A 87 -9.90 2.31 11.24
N GLY A 88 -10.60 3.41 10.94
CA GLY A 88 -12.02 3.57 11.26
C GLY A 88 -12.90 2.52 10.60
N LEU A 89 -12.72 2.27 9.29
CA LEU A 89 -13.45 1.23 8.56
C LEU A 89 -13.13 -0.18 9.07
N SER A 90 -11.86 -0.45 9.37
CA SER A 90 -11.46 -1.76 9.93
C SER A 90 -12.04 -1.99 11.32
N GLY A 91 -12.11 -0.95 12.15
CA GLY A 91 -12.75 -0.99 13.46
C GLY A 91 -14.25 -1.26 13.37
N THR A 92 -14.99 -0.56 12.52
CA THR A 92 -16.44 -0.76 12.36
C THR A 92 -16.76 -2.14 11.78
N LEU A 93 -15.98 -2.61 10.80
CA LEU A 93 -16.10 -3.98 10.28
C LEU A 93 -15.79 -5.03 11.36
N GLY A 94 -14.79 -4.80 12.20
CA GLY A 94 -14.45 -5.70 13.30
C GLY A 94 -15.58 -5.83 14.32
N LEU A 95 -16.22 -4.72 14.68
CA LEU A 95 -17.40 -4.72 15.57
C LEU A 95 -18.57 -5.46 14.92
N LEU A 96 -18.86 -5.19 13.65
CA LEU A 96 -19.94 -5.88 12.93
C LEU A 96 -19.70 -7.39 12.83
N LEU A 97 -18.46 -7.84 12.55
CA LEU A 97 -18.13 -9.26 12.50
C LEU A 97 -18.22 -9.93 13.88
N ALA A 98 -17.95 -9.20 14.96
CA ALA A 98 -18.07 -9.70 16.32
C ALA A 98 -19.54 -9.87 16.75
N ASP A 99 -20.41 -8.93 16.37
CA ASP A 99 -21.84 -8.96 16.68
C ASP A 99 -22.66 -9.83 15.70
N GLY A 100 -22.22 -9.92 14.44
CA GLY A 100 -22.90 -10.57 13.33
C GLY A 100 -22.76 -12.09 13.28
N GLN A 101 -23.17 -12.79 14.34
CA GLN A 101 -23.08 -14.27 14.42
C GLN A 101 -24.25 -15.02 13.75
N SER A 102 -25.02 -14.41 12.83
CA SER A 102 -26.18 -15.10 12.23
C SER A 102 -26.57 -14.63 10.82
N SER A 103 -25.63 -14.53 9.88
CA SER A 103 -26.00 -14.44 8.46
C SER A 103 -26.63 -15.75 8.01
N GLN A 104 -27.96 -15.77 7.86
CA GLN A 104 -28.72 -16.96 7.50
C GLN A 104 -29.01 -17.04 5.99
N ARG A 105 -28.85 -15.93 5.25
CA ARG A 105 -29.15 -15.90 3.82
C ARG A 105 -27.90 -16.20 2.99
N PRO A 106 -28.00 -17.04 1.94
CA PRO A 106 -26.86 -17.37 1.07
C PRO A 106 -26.15 -16.14 0.48
N GLN A 107 -26.89 -15.08 0.15
CA GLN A 107 -26.35 -13.84 -0.42
C GLN A 107 -25.41 -13.11 0.56
N GLU A 108 -25.73 -13.14 1.86
CA GLU A 108 -24.95 -12.49 2.91
C GLU A 108 -23.63 -13.22 3.15
N ILE A 109 -23.67 -14.55 3.14
CA ILE A 109 -22.49 -15.40 3.27
C ILE A 109 -21.50 -15.13 2.14
N VAL A 110 -22.00 -14.90 0.91
CA VAL A 110 -21.15 -14.55 -0.24
C VAL A 110 -20.45 -13.21 -0.03
N LEU A 111 -21.16 -12.18 0.44
CA LEU A 111 -20.57 -10.86 0.72
C LEU A 111 -19.51 -10.92 1.82
N LEU A 112 -19.78 -11.64 2.90
CA LEU A 112 -18.81 -11.82 3.99
C LEU A 112 -17.57 -12.59 3.53
N ARG A 113 -17.73 -13.60 2.67
CA ARG A 113 -16.60 -14.32 2.08
C ARG A 113 -15.78 -13.41 1.18
N GLU A 114 -16.43 -12.62 0.32
CA GLU A 114 -15.76 -11.66 -0.54
C GLU A 114 -15.00 -10.60 0.28
N LEU A 115 -15.60 -10.09 1.36
CA LEU A 115 -14.93 -9.18 2.28
C LEU A 115 -13.68 -9.82 2.93
N SER A 116 -13.77 -11.08 3.36
CA SER A 116 -12.64 -11.83 3.91
C SER A 116 -11.53 -11.99 2.88
N GLU A 117 -11.87 -12.43 1.66
CA GLU A 117 -10.92 -12.60 0.55
C GLU A 117 -10.23 -11.27 0.18
N LEU A 118 -10.97 -10.15 0.19
CA LEU A 118 -10.42 -8.82 -0.04
C LEU A 118 -9.50 -8.39 1.11
N THR A 119 -9.87 -8.66 2.35
CA THR A 119 -9.07 -8.32 3.53
C THR A 119 -7.72 -9.05 3.52
N ASP A 120 -7.71 -10.33 3.13
CA ASP A 120 -6.48 -11.11 2.96
C ASP A 120 -5.60 -10.55 1.83
N LYS A 121 -6.21 -10.19 0.68
CA LYS A 121 -5.49 -9.55 -0.43
C LYS A 121 -4.88 -8.20 -0.02
N VAL A 122 -5.61 -7.40 0.77
CA VAL A 122 -5.11 -6.13 1.31
C VAL A 122 -3.90 -6.37 2.20
N ARG A 123 -3.95 -7.35 3.12
CA ARG A 123 -2.81 -7.72 3.98
C ARG A 123 -1.56 -8.08 3.16
N ILE A 124 -1.73 -8.84 2.09
CA ILE A 124 -0.63 -9.19 1.18
C ILE A 124 -0.12 -7.97 0.39
N ALA A 125 -1.03 -7.09 -0.06
CA ALA A 125 -0.64 -5.89 -0.79
C ALA A 125 0.13 -4.89 0.09
N ILE A 126 -0.26 -4.76 1.37
CA ILE A 126 0.45 -3.96 2.37
C ILE A 126 1.87 -4.49 2.56
N SER A 127 2.04 -5.79 2.78
CA SER A 127 3.39 -6.36 2.95
C SER A 127 4.26 -6.13 1.72
N LEU A 128 3.70 -6.24 0.50
CA LEU A 128 4.40 -5.93 -0.73
C LEU A 128 4.78 -4.45 -0.86
N HIS A 129 3.94 -3.52 -0.39
CA HIS A 129 4.24 -2.09 -0.37
C HIS A 129 5.38 -1.78 0.61
N ILE A 130 5.28 -2.26 1.85
CA ILE A 130 6.33 -2.13 2.88
C ILE A 130 7.67 -2.67 2.36
N ASP A 131 7.66 -3.84 1.71
CA ASP A 131 8.86 -4.43 1.10
C ASP A 131 9.47 -3.55 0.01
N ALA A 132 8.63 -2.96 -0.84
CA ALA A 132 9.08 -2.06 -1.90
C ALA A 132 9.68 -0.77 -1.33
N VAL A 133 9.05 -0.19 -0.30
CA VAL A 133 9.53 0.98 0.43
C VAL A 133 10.89 0.66 1.06
N ALA A 134 11.00 -0.43 1.83
CA ALA A 134 12.23 -0.84 2.51
C ALA A 134 13.39 -1.06 1.51
N ARG A 135 13.15 -1.75 0.39
CA ARG A 135 14.16 -1.95 -0.66
C ARG A 135 14.63 -0.63 -1.28
N THR A 136 13.72 0.33 -1.45
CA THR A 136 14.05 1.66 -1.97
C THR A 136 14.93 2.43 -0.98
N HIS A 137 14.59 2.41 0.31
CA HIS A 137 15.41 2.99 1.37
C HIS A 137 16.82 2.40 1.41
N LEU A 138 16.97 1.07 1.30
CA LEU A 138 18.27 0.39 1.30
C LEU A 138 19.18 0.80 0.13
N VAL A 139 18.61 1.06 -1.05
CA VAL A 139 19.41 1.54 -2.20
C VAL A 139 19.70 3.03 -2.06
N ARG A 140 18.73 3.83 -1.61
CA ARG A 140 18.85 5.28 -1.47
C ARG A 140 19.78 5.71 -0.34
N SER A 141 20.00 4.86 0.68
CA SER A 141 20.93 5.11 1.77
C SER A 141 22.41 4.94 1.39
N LYS A 142 22.71 4.33 0.23
CA LYS A 142 24.10 4.17 -0.24
C LYS A 142 24.77 5.51 -0.50
N VAL A 143 26.00 5.66 -0.02
CA VAL A 143 26.80 6.90 -0.15
C VAL A 143 26.90 7.37 -1.61
N ILE A 144 27.14 6.45 -2.54
CA ILE A 144 27.25 6.78 -3.96
C ILE A 144 25.94 7.36 -4.54
N VAL A 145 24.77 6.89 -4.09
CA VAL A 145 23.46 7.43 -4.52
C VAL A 145 23.25 8.83 -3.98
N ARG A 146 23.67 9.08 -2.73
CA ARG A 146 23.54 10.38 -2.07
C ARG A 146 24.50 11.42 -2.65
N VAL A 147 25.77 11.05 -2.83
CA VAL A 147 26.82 11.94 -3.35
C VAL A 147 26.53 12.34 -4.80
N PHE A 148 26.14 11.38 -5.64
CA PHE A 148 25.82 11.66 -7.05
C PHE A 148 24.35 12.08 -7.27
N ARG A 149 23.57 12.25 -6.19
CA ARG A 149 22.15 12.65 -6.24
C ARG A 149 21.33 11.85 -7.25
N LEU A 150 21.59 10.54 -7.36
CA LEU A 150 20.97 9.67 -8.37
C LEU A 150 19.46 9.52 -8.20
N ALA A 151 18.93 9.82 -7.00
CA ALA A 151 17.49 9.84 -6.73
C ALA A 151 16.77 11.10 -7.26
N GLY A 152 17.52 12.12 -7.70
CA GLY A 152 16.95 13.38 -8.16
C GLY A 152 16.07 14.06 -7.12
N THR A 153 14.87 14.48 -7.55
CA THR A 153 13.83 15.15 -6.74
C THR A 153 12.75 14.18 -6.25
N ALA A 154 12.90 12.88 -6.45
CA ALA A 154 11.88 11.91 -6.06
C ALA A 154 11.63 11.97 -4.54
N PRO A 155 10.37 12.09 -4.07
CA PRO A 155 10.06 12.08 -2.65
C PRO A 155 10.48 10.74 -2.02
N LEU A 156 10.69 10.74 -0.71
CA LEU A 156 11.05 9.51 -0.01
C LEU A 156 9.79 8.64 0.14
N PRO A 157 9.82 7.36 -0.27
CA PRO A 157 8.70 6.45 0.00
C PRO A 157 8.44 6.34 1.50
N ILE A 158 7.18 6.45 1.90
CA ILE A 158 6.74 6.36 3.29
C ILE A 158 5.85 5.12 3.46
N VAL A 159 5.89 4.53 4.65
CA VAL A 159 4.88 3.55 5.08
C VAL A 159 3.79 4.33 5.79
N HIS A 160 2.53 4.07 5.45
CA HIS A 160 1.40 4.69 6.12
C HIS A 160 1.09 4.00 7.46
N GLU A 161 0.57 4.74 8.43
CA GLU A 161 0.35 4.22 9.79
C GLU A 161 -0.64 3.03 9.84
N PHE A 162 -1.71 3.04 9.04
CA PHE A 162 -2.62 1.88 8.94
C PHE A 162 -1.93 0.60 8.43
N GLU A 163 -0.80 0.71 7.73
CA GLU A 163 -0.04 -0.44 7.23
C GLU A 163 0.81 -1.08 8.33
N SER A 164 1.25 -0.31 9.33
CA SER A 164 2.04 -0.84 10.44
C SER A 164 1.24 -1.74 11.38
N ASP A 165 -0.08 -1.54 11.48
CA ASP A 165 -0.96 -2.32 12.35
C ASP A 165 -1.22 -3.75 11.83
N VAL A 166 -0.76 -4.06 10.61
CA VAL A 166 -1.02 -5.32 9.91
C VAL A 166 0.08 -6.37 10.13
N LEU A 167 1.25 -5.96 10.62
CA LEU A 167 2.41 -6.81 10.92
C LEU A 167 2.40 -7.30 12.37
#